data_AF-I0YRH2-F1
#
_entry.id   AF-I0YRH2-F1
#
_cell.length_a   1.000
_cell.length_b   1.000
_cell.length_c   1.000
_cell.angle_alpha   90.00
_cell.angle_beta   90.00
_cell.angle_gamma   90.00
#
_symmetry.space_group_name_H-M   'P 1'
#
loop_
_entity.id
_entity.type
_entity.pdbx_description
1 polymer ?
#
loop_
_entity_poly.entity_id
_entity_poly.type
_entity_poly.pdbx_seq_one_letter_code
_entity_poly.pdbx_strand_id
1 'polypeptide(L)'
;MQAALTSRVCSWRLITGKGGFCVMASRKQLMTTKRRKLNTQQNVLAAGSRPNTTDLATSLKDDTIAEGKAAALYATRQSKLPSSQSVPVPASASAKKKTSELSHVQEAPSGAVLASLKIPAATAERASTGIVRRIDSLVTGRLVKRYKRFLADVQVTSEHTVVHCPNTGPMTGLLDFPMANVWLSTSANAKRKYAHTLEAIQPDPHGPWVGVHSASANGIVHEMLQQQLLADLLPYAGIRQEVKYGEGGKSRVDFVLETPDGGSMYVEVKSGGASEHAPKIALFPDTVSDRAQRHVRDLMGIVAAGGQAVMVFIIQRGDCAYFGPCHAKDPTYGKLVIEAAAMGVRVIALRCGLEGDAANGRGIVRYIGPAQVMLQHGL
;
A
#
# COMPACT_ATOMS: atom_id res chain seq x y z
N MET A 1 43.33 37.04 15.30
CA MET A 1 42.98 36.48 16.62
C MET A 1 41.74 35.62 16.46
N GLN A 2 41.89 34.31 16.64
CA GLN A 2 40.83 33.30 16.62
C GLN A 2 39.95 33.38 17.88
N ALA A 3 38.65 33.14 17.75
CA ALA A 3 37.76 32.75 18.84
C ALA A 3 36.76 31.71 18.25
N ALA A 4 37.10 30.42 18.33
CA ALA A 4 36.75 29.48 19.40
C ALA A 4 35.33 28.89 19.24
N LEU A 5 35.23 27.84 18.42
CA LEU A 5 34.14 26.86 18.46
C LEU A 5 34.22 26.07 19.78
N THR A 6 33.21 26.16 20.64
CA THR A 6 33.02 25.19 21.71
C THR A 6 32.19 24.02 21.19
N SER A 7 32.84 22.87 20.96
CA SER A 7 32.17 21.60 20.72
C SER A 7 31.54 21.10 22.03
N ARG A 8 30.24 20.81 22.02
CA ARG A 8 29.59 20.08 23.12
C ARG A 8 29.77 18.59 22.87
N VAL A 9 30.76 18.00 23.54
CA VAL A 9 30.90 16.55 23.63
C VAL A 9 29.74 15.99 24.48
N CYS A 10 28.93 15.13 23.89
CA CYS A 10 27.84 14.45 24.59
C CYS A 10 28.44 13.30 25.41
N SER A 11 28.55 13.47 26.72
CA SER A 11 28.98 12.42 27.65
C SER A 11 27.85 11.38 27.83
N TRP A 12 28.14 10.14 27.46
CA TRP A 12 27.29 8.98 27.76
C TRP A 12 27.78 8.35 29.08
N ARG A 13 26.86 8.04 30.00
CA ARG A 13 27.15 7.21 31.18
C ARG A 13 26.50 5.85 30.99
N LEU A 14 27.30 4.79 31.07
CA LEU A 14 26.84 3.42 31.24
C LEU A 14 26.20 3.28 32.62
N ILE A 15 24.98 2.75 32.66
CA ILE A 15 24.32 2.34 33.90
C ILE A 15 24.10 0.83 33.79
N THR A 16 24.83 0.07 34.60
CA THR A 16 24.67 -1.39 34.69
C THR A 16 23.51 -1.71 35.63
N GLY A 17 22.39 -2.19 35.07
CA GLY A 17 21.32 -2.84 35.83
C GLY A 17 21.57 -4.34 35.93
N LYS A 18 21.27 -4.96 37.08
CA LYS A 18 21.29 -6.42 37.26
C LYS A 18 20.28 -7.05 36.29
N GLY A 19 20.77 -7.69 35.23
CA GLY A 19 19.93 -8.29 34.17
C GLY A 19 20.49 -8.28 32.75
N GLY A 20 21.70 -7.74 32.51
CA GLY A 20 22.45 -8.04 31.28
C GLY A 20 21.90 -7.47 29.97
N PHE A 21 21.07 -6.42 29.99
CA PHE A 21 20.68 -5.67 28.78
C PHE A 21 21.16 -4.22 28.85
N CYS A 22 21.86 -3.77 27.80
CA CYS A 22 22.38 -2.40 27.68
C CYS A 22 21.42 -1.59 26.78
N VAL A 23 20.85 -0.50 27.31
CA VAL A 23 20.00 0.43 26.53
C VAL A 23 20.64 1.82 26.57
N MET A 24 20.93 2.38 25.39
CA MET A 24 21.38 3.76 25.21
C MET A 24 20.16 4.69 25.24
N ALA A 25 20.04 5.53 26.28
CA ALA A 25 18.95 6.50 26.39
C ALA A 25 19.50 7.94 26.48
N SER A 26 18.91 8.87 25.73
CA SER A 26 19.33 10.28 25.77
C SER A 26 18.77 11.01 27.01
N ARG A 27 19.44 12.08 27.44
CA ARG A 27 19.07 12.90 28.61
C ARG A 27 17.63 13.45 28.57
N LYS A 28 16.98 13.50 27.40
CA LYS A 28 15.56 13.88 27.24
C LYS A 28 14.58 12.80 27.73
N GLN A 29 14.93 11.50 27.66
CA GLN A 29 14.05 10.39 28.09
C GLN A 29 14.00 10.21 29.62
N LEU A 30 15.04 10.66 30.34
CA LEU A 30 15.07 10.55 31.82
C LEU A 30 14.18 11.59 32.52
N MET A 31 13.91 12.72 31.85
CA MET A 31 13.09 13.82 32.39
C MET A 31 11.58 13.52 32.30
N THR A 32 11.13 12.82 31.26
CA THR A 32 9.71 12.47 31.06
C THR A 32 9.23 11.36 32.00
N THR A 33 10.11 10.42 32.35
CA THR A 33 9.82 9.35 33.31
C THR A 33 9.75 9.85 34.76
N LYS A 34 10.55 10.87 35.14
CA LYS A 34 10.39 11.55 36.44
C LYS A 34 9.08 12.33 36.55
N ARG A 35 8.63 13.00 35.48
CA ARG A 35 7.34 13.73 35.45
C ARG A 35 6.12 12.80 35.57
N ARG A 36 6.18 11.58 35.01
CA ARG A 36 5.11 10.59 35.16
C ARG A 36 4.98 10.04 36.59
N LYS A 37 6.08 9.87 37.33
CA LYS A 37 6.03 9.38 38.73
C LYS A 37 5.52 10.42 39.74
N LEU A 38 5.71 11.72 39.50
CA LEU A 38 5.16 12.77 40.37
C LEU A 38 3.64 12.95 40.22
N ASN A 39 3.09 12.80 39.01
CA ASN A 39 1.63 12.92 38.79
C ASN A 39 0.82 11.75 39.37
N THR A 40 1.42 10.57 39.58
CA THR A 40 0.72 9.42 40.17
C THR A 40 0.64 9.51 41.70
N GLN A 41 1.54 10.26 42.36
CA GLN A 41 1.49 10.46 43.82
C GLN A 41 0.56 11.61 44.24
N GLN A 42 0.25 12.57 43.36
CA GLN A 42 -0.71 13.63 43.66
C GLN A 42 -2.19 13.22 43.50
N ASN A 43 -2.50 12.17 42.74
CA ASN A 43 -3.88 11.70 42.52
C ASN A 43 -4.40 10.67 43.54
N VAL A 44 -3.61 10.31 44.56
CA VAL A 44 -4.01 9.36 45.62
C VAL A 44 -4.38 10.05 46.94
N LEU A 45 -4.25 11.38 47.05
CA LEU A 45 -4.55 12.14 48.27
C LEU A 45 -5.81 13.02 48.21
N ALA A 46 -6.66 12.85 47.19
CA ALA A 46 -7.90 13.62 47.02
C ALA A 46 -9.10 12.70 46.71
N ALA A 47 -9.44 11.81 47.66
CA ALA A 47 -10.69 11.07 47.62
C ALA A 47 -11.18 10.81 49.05
N GLY A 48 -11.94 11.76 49.61
CA GLY A 48 -12.51 11.63 50.94
C GLY A 48 -13.52 12.73 51.25
N SER A 49 -14.76 12.58 50.77
CA SER A 49 -16.00 13.05 51.43
C SER A 49 -17.19 12.94 50.46
N ARG A 50 -18.20 12.13 50.81
CA ARG A 50 -19.56 12.19 50.23
C ARG A 50 -20.36 13.29 50.93
N PRO A 51 -21.38 13.85 50.25
CA PRO A 51 -22.73 13.67 50.80
C PRO A 51 -23.81 13.33 49.75
N ASN A 52 -24.88 12.71 50.26
CA ASN A 52 -26.18 12.47 49.63
C ASN A 52 -26.91 13.79 49.33
N THR A 53 -27.68 13.85 48.23
CA THR A 53 -29.16 13.84 48.22
C THR A 53 -29.70 14.03 46.79
N THR A 54 -30.65 13.17 46.43
CA THR A 54 -31.85 13.40 45.61
C THR A 54 -32.08 14.82 45.07
N ASP A 55 -32.14 15.01 43.75
CA ASP A 55 -33.41 15.09 42.99
C ASP A 55 -33.15 15.46 41.51
N LEU A 56 -34.18 15.23 40.69
CA LEU A 56 -34.34 15.61 39.27
C LEU A 56 -33.83 14.62 38.22
N ALA A 57 -34.59 13.54 38.09
CA ALA A 57 -34.84 12.92 36.81
C ALA A 57 -35.70 13.85 35.93
N THR A 58 -35.26 14.14 34.72
CA THR A 58 -36.13 14.20 33.53
C THR A 58 -35.28 14.19 32.26
N SER A 59 -35.70 13.37 31.30
CA SER A 59 -35.28 13.37 29.89
C SER A 59 -33.99 12.62 29.50
N LEU A 60 -33.96 11.30 29.69
CA LEU A 60 -33.23 10.35 28.82
C LEU A 60 -34.01 9.02 28.79
N LYS A 61 -35.06 8.97 27.97
CA LYS A 61 -35.66 7.72 27.49
C LYS A 61 -35.87 7.93 26.00
N ASP A 62 -34.97 7.38 25.19
CA ASP A 62 -35.28 6.95 23.81
C ASP A 62 -34.13 6.19 23.09
N ASP A 63 -32.97 5.91 23.70
CA ASP A 63 -31.87 5.23 22.99
C ASP A 63 -31.55 3.78 23.42
N THR A 64 -32.28 3.20 24.38
CA THR A 64 -32.01 1.81 24.86
C THR A 64 -32.88 0.70 24.24
N ILE A 65 -33.56 0.97 23.12
CA ILE A 65 -34.33 -0.03 22.35
C ILE A 65 -33.83 -0.09 20.89
N ALA A 66 -32.52 -0.19 20.69
CA ALA A 66 -31.95 -0.51 19.38
C ALA A 66 -30.79 -1.52 19.45
N GLU A 67 -30.09 -1.63 20.58
CA GLU A 67 -28.94 -2.54 20.72
C GLU A 67 -29.30 -3.96 21.19
N GLY A 68 -30.51 -4.18 21.71
CA GLY A 68 -30.97 -5.49 22.17
C GLY A 68 -31.49 -6.45 21.09
N LYS A 69 -31.77 -5.96 19.87
CA LYS A 69 -32.33 -6.80 18.77
C LYS A 69 -31.30 -7.27 17.74
N ALA A 70 -30.07 -6.72 17.74
CA ALA A 70 -29.01 -7.15 16.83
C ALA A 70 -28.18 -8.35 17.34
N ALA A 71 -28.17 -8.60 18.66
CA ALA A 71 -27.42 -9.70 19.27
C ALA A 71 -28.14 -11.07 19.22
N ALA A 72 -29.46 -11.10 18.98
CA ALA A 72 -30.25 -12.34 18.96
C ALA A 72 -30.38 -13.01 17.56
N LEU A 73 -29.91 -12.35 16.49
CA LEU A 73 -29.99 -12.86 15.11
C LEU A 73 -28.70 -13.54 14.62
N TYR A 74 -27.63 -13.51 15.42
CA TYR A 74 -26.34 -14.14 15.07
C TYR A 74 -26.11 -15.50 15.77
N ALA A 75 -26.96 -15.88 16.73
CA ALA A 75 -26.77 -17.07 17.58
C ALA A 75 -27.59 -18.32 17.18
N THR A 76 -28.30 -18.30 16.05
CA THR A 76 -29.17 -19.44 15.61
C THR A 76 -28.82 -20.02 14.24
N ARG A 77 -27.56 -19.89 13.81
CA ARG A 77 -27.05 -20.50 12.56
C ARG A 77 -25.77 -21.33 12.71
N GLN A 78 -25.52 -21.86 13.91
CA GLN A 78 -24.53 -22.92 14.14
C GLN A 78 -25.15 -24.11 14.89
N SER A 79 -25.96 -24.88 14.19
CA SER A 79 -26.29 -26.26 14.58
C SER A 79 -26.85 -26.99 13.37
N LYS A 80 -25.96 -27.59 12.56
CA LYS A 80 -26.21 -28.72 11.64
C LYS A 80 -24.90 -29.06 10.91
N LEU A 81 -24.05 -29.82 11.57
CA LEU A 81 -23.02 -30.65 10.95
C LEU A 81 -23.56 -32.08 10.87
N PRO A 82 -23.62 -32.73 9.70
CA PRO A 82 -23.70 -34.18 9.63
C PRO A 82 -22.30 -34.78 9.71
N SER A 83 -22.24 -35.89 10.43
CA SER A 83 -21.12 -36.77 10.73
C SER A 83 -20.39 -37.32 9.50
N SER A 84 -19.10 -37.58 9.71
CA SER A 84 -18.16 -38.35 8.89
C SER A 84 -18.74 -39.64 8.30
N GLN A 85 -18.59 -39.81 6.98
CA GLN A 85 -18.51 -41.13 6.36
C GLN A 85 -17.28 -41.19 5.44
N SER A 86 -16.45 -42.19 5.71
CA SER A 86 -15.28 -42.60 4.95
C SER A 86 -15.67 -43.16 3.58
N VAL A 87 -14.99 -42.74 2.51
CA VAL A 87 -15.09 -43.36 1.17
C VAL A 87 -13.68 -43.81 0.75
N PRO A 88 -13.52 -45.02 0.16
CA PRO A 88 -12.22 -45.68 0.01
C PRO A 88 -11.45 -45.21 -1.23
N VAL A 89 -10.12 -45.29 -1.13
CA VAL A 89 -9.15 -45.20 -2.22
C VAL A 89 -9.21 -46.47 -3.08
N PRO A 90 -9.24 -46.39 -4.43
CA PRO A 90 -8.86 -47.53 -5.26
C PRO A 90 -7.40 -47.45 -5.70
N ALA A 91 -6.75 -48.60 -5.59
CA ALA A 91 -5.38 -48.88 -5.94
C ALA A 91 -5.12 -48.91 -7.45
N SER A 92 -3.83 -48.79 -7.76
CA SER A 92 -3.15 -49.01 -9.04
C SER A 92 -3.61 -50.26 -9.82
N ALA A 93 -3.75 -50.12 -11.14
CA ALA A 93 -3.65 -51.24 -12.07
C ALA A 93 -2.92 -50.80 -13.35
N SER A 94 -1.88 -51.57 -13.69
CA SER A 94 -1.02 -51.41 -14.87
C SER A 94 -1.68 -51.93 -16.16
N ALA A 95 -1.32 -51.24 -17.25
CA ALA A 95 -1.09 -51.69 -18.62
C ALA A 95 -2.17 -52.50 -19.36
N LYS A 96 -2.65 -51.94 -20.49
CA LYS A 96 -2.76 -52.68 -21.75
C LYS A 96 -2.62 -51.74 -22.96
N LYS A 97 -1.63 -52.07 -23.76
CA LYS A 97 -1.26 -51.51 -25.06
C LYS A 97 -2.38 -51.83 -26.07
N LYS A 98 -2.91 -50.82 -26.77
CA LYS A 98 -3.68 -51.05 -28.00
C LYS A 98 -3.35 -49.96 -29.02
N THR A 99 -2.67 -50.41 -30.06
CA THR A 99 -2.43 -49.74 -31.33
C THR A 99 -3.74 -49.57 -32.09
N SER A 100 -3.99 -48.37 -32.62
CA SER A 100 -4.75 -48.20 -33.85
C SER A 100 -4.38 -46.85 -34.48
N GLU A 101 -3.87 -46.94 -35.70
CA GLU A 101 -3.71 -45.87 -36.67
C GLU A 101 -5.04 -45.11 -36.86
N LEU A 102 -4.96 -43.79 -37.05
CA LEU A 102 -5.71 -43.11 -38.11
C LEU A 102 -5.16 -41.69 -38.30
N SER A 103 -4.64 -41.53 -39.50
CA SER A 103 -4.19 -40.33 -40.18
C SER A 103 -5.29 -39.27 -40.32
N HIS A 104 -5.04 -38.05 -39.83
CA HIS A 104 -5.40 -36.78 -40.48
C HIS A 104 -4.77 -35.63 -39.69
N VAL A 105 -3.54 -35.26 -40.06
CA VAL A 105 -2.95 -33.98 -39.67
C VAL A 105 -3.51 -32.96 -40.66
N GLN A 106 -4.51 -32.21 -40.23
CA GLN A 106 -4.90 -30.98 -40.92
C GLN A 106 -3.85 -29.93 -40.58
N GLU A 107 -3.07 -29.54 -41.59
CA GLU A 107 -2.21 -28.37 -41.54
C GLU A 107 -3.02 -27.14 -41.14
N ALA A 108 -2.58 -26.46 -40.09
CA ALA A 108 -3.10 -25.15 -39.72
C ALA A 108 -2.80 -24.15 -40.85
N PRO A 109 -3.73 -23.25 -41.21
CA PRO A 109 -3.50 -22.30 -42.28
C PRO A 109 -2.38 -21.33 -41.86
N SER A 110 -1.24 -21.50 -42.53
CA SER A 110 -0.21 -20.48 -42.69
C SER A 110 -0.85 -19.22 -43.30
N GLY A 111 -0.90 -18.13 -42.55
CA GLY A 111 -1.32 -16.83 -43.08
C GLY A 111 -2.26 -16.03 -42.20
N ALA A 112 -1.94 -15.84 -40.92
CA ALA A 112 -2.38 -14.64 -40.22
C ALA A 112 -1.23 -13.64 -40.28
N VAL A 113 -1.25 -12.80 -41.31
CA VAL A 113 -0.47 -11.56 -41.33
C VAL A 113 -0.93 -10.77 -40.11
N LEU A 114 -0.12 -10.79 -39.04
CA LEU A 114 -0.23 -9.83 -37.95
C LEU A 114 -0.17 -8.47 -38.62
N ALA A 115 -1.32 -7.80 -38.72
CA ALA A 115 -1.37 -6.42 -39.11
C ALA A 115 -0.49 -5.67 -38.12
N SER A 116 0.70 -5.26 -38.58
CA SER A 116 1.61 -4.39 -37.85
C SER A 116 0.84 -3.13 -37.48
N LEU A 117 0.28 -3.12 -36.26
CA LEU A 117 -0.23 -1.91 -35.65
C LEU A 117 0.95 -0.98 -35.55
N LYS A 118 0.95 0.03 -36.43
CA LYS A 118 1.87 1.15 -36.39
C LYS A 118 1.73 1.82 -35.04
N ILE A 119 2.56 1.42 -34.08
CA ILE A 119 2.90 2.28 -32.95
C ILE A 119 3.43 3.55 -33.62
N PRO A 120 2.81 4.73 -33.42
CA PRO A 120 3.27 5.95 -34.06
C PRO A 120 4.77 6.09 -33.80
N ALA A 121 5.55 6.30 -34.86
CA ALA A 121 6.99 6.52 -34.81
C ALA A 121 7.29 7.89 -34.18
N ALA A 122 6.89 8.07 -32.93
CA ALA A 122 6.98 9.29 -32.14
C ALA A 122 7.47 8.96 -30.72
N THR A 123 8.53 8.16 -30.60
CA THR A 123 9.12 7.85 -29.28
C THR A 123 10.65 7.85 -29.26
N ALA A 124 11.30 8.47 -30.25
CA ALA A 124 12.75 8.69 -30.21
C ALA A 124 13.13 10.09 -29.68
N GLU A 125 12.16 11.02 -29.55
CA GLU A 125 12.46 12.43 -29.24
C GLU A 125 11.52 13.05 -28.18
N ARG A 126 11.02 12.26 -27.24
CA ARG A 126 10.63 12.84 -25.95
C ARG A 126 11.82 12.70 -25.03
N ALA A 127 12.53 13.81 -24.79
CA ALA A 127 13.35 13.92 -23.58
C ALA A 127 12.45 13.50 -22.41
N SER A 128 12.65 12.29 -21.87
CA SER A 128 11.73 11.73 -20.91
C SER A 128 11.84 12.57 -19.66
N THR A 129 10.88 13.47 -19.47
CA THR A 129 10.84 14.33 -18.29
C THR A 129 10.77 13.49 -17.01
N GLY A 130 10.47 12.19 -17.10
CA GLY A 130 10.20 11.32 -15.96
C GLY A 130 8.88 11.70 -15.27
N ILE A 131 8.12 12.65 -15.78
CA ILE A 131 6.81 13.03 -15.25
C ILE A 131 5.84 11.92 -15.63
N VAL A 132 5.31 11.24 -14.61
CA VAL A 132 4.45 10.06 -14.73
C VAL A 132 3.02 10.33 -14.25
N ARG A 133 2.78 11.50 -13.66
CA ARG A 133 1.45 12.01 -13.34
C ARG A 133 1.50 13.53 -13.15
N ARG A 134 0.46 14.22 -13.59
CA ARG A 134 0.18 15.62 -13.25
C ARG A 134 -0.98 15.70 -12.26
N ILE A 135 -0.90 16.64 -11.34
CA ILE A 135 -1.94 16.99 -10.39
C ILE A 135 -2.33 18.43 -10.70
N ASP A 136 -3.35 18.58 -11.54
CA ASP A 136 -3.88 19.87 -11.92
C ASP A 136 -4.81 20.41 -10.82
N SER A 137 -4.94 21.74 -10.75
CA SER A 137 -5.74 22.43 -9.73
C SER A 137 -5.34 22.01 -8.30
N LEU A 138 -4.02 21.95 -8.08
CA LEU A 138 -3.42 21.63 -6.80
C LEU A 138 -3.73 22.72 -5.77
N VAL A 139 -4.24 22.31 -4.62
CA VAL A 139 -4.50 23.17 -3.47
C VAL A 139 -3.77 22.60 -2.26
N THR A 140 -3.24 23.46 -1.40
CA THR A 140 -2.63 23.04 -0.12
C THR A 140 -3.56 23.30 1.05
N GLY A 141 -3.48 22.44 2.05
CA GLY A 141 -4.17 22.61 3.32
C GLY A 141 -3.43 21.99 4.49
N ARG A 142 -4.12 21.88 5.62
CA ARG A 142 -3.61 21.26 6.85
C ARG A 142 -4.56 20.15 7.30
N LEU A 143 -4.05 18.94 7.48
CA LEU A 143 -4.86 17.79 7.91
C LEU A 143 -5.35 17.99 9.34
N VAL A 144 -6.68 17.98 9.53
CA VAL A 144 -7.28 18.02 10.87
C VAL A 144 -7.45 16.59 11.39
N LYS A 145 -8.17 15.75 10.63
CA LYS A 145 -8.36 14.32 10.96
C LYS A 145 -8.84 13.53 9.76
N ARG A 146 -8.53 12.24 9.70
CA ARG A 146 -9.13 11.27 8.78
C ARG A 146 -10.14 10.40 9.53
N TYR A 147 -11.27 10.09 8.91
CA TYR A 147 -12.31 9.27 9.50
C TYR A 147 -13.10 8.52 8.44
N LYS A 148 -13.84 7.47 8.84
CA LYS A 148 -14.65 6.62 7.94
C LYS A 148 -13.87 6.09 6.72
N ARG A 149 -12.54 5.96 6.84
CA ARG A 149 -11.54 5.56 5.82
C ARG A 149 -11.42 6.50 4.61
N PHE A 150 -12.54 6.98 4.08
CA PHE A 150 -12.61 7.70 2.81
C PHE A 150 -12.78 9.22 2.94
N LEU A 151 -12.80 9.75 4.15
CA LEU A 151 -13.00 11.17 4.42
C LEU A 151 -11.88 11.73 5.29
N ALA A 152 -11.50 12.97 5.03
CA ALA A 152 -10.66 13.75 5.91
C ALA A 152 -11.17 15.18 6.02
N ASP A 153 -11.10 15.72 7.24
CA ASP A 153 -11.26 17.15 7.46
C ASP A 153 -9.90 17.81 7.25
N VAL A 154 -9.87 18.84 6.42
CA VAL A 154 -8.68 19.63 6.09
C VAL A 154 -9.00 21.11 6.26
N GLN A 155 -8.09 21.86 6.85
CA GLN A 155 -8.15 23.31 6.82
C GLN A 155 -7.48 23.81 5.54
N VAL A 156 -8.27 24.37 4.63
CA VAL A 156 -7.78 25.07 3.44
C VAL A 156 -7.93 26.55 3.73
N THR A 157 -6.83 27.32 3.64
CA THR A 157 -6.76 28.70 4.14
C THR A 157 -7.26 28.81 5.58
N SER A 158 -8.46 29.38 5.81
CA SER A 158 -9.13 29.50 7.11
C SER A 158 -10.37 28.63 7.25
N GLU A 159 -10.79 27.94 6.19
CA GLU A 159 -12.03 27.17 6.15
C GLU A 159 -11.79 25.67 6.38
N HIS A 160 -12.74 25.03 7.07
CA HIS A 160 -12.76 23.57 7.22
C HIS A 160 -13.48 22.95 6.03
N THR A 161 -12.79 22.06 5.32
CA THR A 161 -13.32 21.39 4.14
C THR A 161 -13.21 19.88 4.30
N VAL A 162 -14.30 19.16 4.02
CA VAL A 162 -14.30 17.70 3.95
C VAL A 162 -13.79 17.28 2.57
N VAL A 163 -12.74 16.47 2.55
CA VAL A 163 -12.10 15.97 1.32
C VAL A 163 -12.23 14.46 1.20
N HIS A 164 -12.20 13.96 -0.03
CA HIS A 164 -12.11 12.52 -0.27
C HIS A 164 -10.69 12.01 0.01
N CYS A 165 -10.57 10.93 0.78
CA CYS A 165 -9.33 10.19 0.99
C CYS A 165 -9.34 8.91 0.14
N PRO A 166 -8.63 8.87 -1.01
CA PRO A 166 -8.61 7.71 -1.92
C PRO A 166 -7.60 6.65 -1.48
N ASN A 167 -7.57 6.36 -0.17
CA ASN A 167 -6.77 5.33 0.46
C ASN A 167 -7.66 4.56 1.43
N THR A 168 -7.70 3.25 1.31
CA THR A 168 -8.53 2.37 2.16
C THR A 168 -7.78 1.77 3.34
N GLY A 169 -6.45 1.79 3.28
CA GLY A 169 -5.57 1.28 4.33
C GLY A 169 -5.54 2.19 5.56
N PRO A 170 -4.97 1.73 6.67
CA PRO A 170 -4.83 2.52 7.90
C PRO A 170 -4.03 3.81 7.73
N MET A 171 -3.12 3.92 6.76
CA MET A 171 -2.18 5.06 6.63
C MET A 171 -1.37 5.30 7.91
N THR A 172 -0.93 4.21 8.55
CA THR A 172 -0.22 4.26 9.83
C THR A 172 1.04 5.12 9.74
N GLY A 173 1.30 5.94 10.76
CA GLY A 173 2.44 6.85 10.80
C GLY A 173 2.31 8.09 9.90
N LEU A 174 1.20 8.28 9.18
CA LEU A 174 0.95 9.52 8.41
C LEU A 174 -0.12 10.42 9.05
N LEU A 175 -0.97 9.87 9.91
CA LEU A 175 -2.12 10.56 10.49
C LEU A 175 -1.86 11.10 11.90
N ASP A 176 -0.75 10.70 12.52
CA ASP A 176 -0.40 11.06 13.91
C ASP A 176 0.15 12.49 14.05
N PHE A 177 0.18 13.24 12.95
CA PHE A 177 0.74 14.58 12.83
C PHE A 177 -0.40 15.58 12.63
N PRO A 178 -0.94 16.14 13.72
CA PRO A 178 -2.03 17.10 13.62
C PRO A 178 -1.57 18.32 12.83
N MET A 179 -2.42 18.82 11.95
CA MET A 179 -2.12 19.94 11.07
C MET A 179 -0.90 19.67 10.17
N ALA A 180 -0.64 18.42 9.78
CA ALA A 180 0.33 18.10 8.73
C ALA A 180 -0.06 18.81 7.41
N ASN A 181 0.94 19.24 6.63
CA ASN A 181 0.67 19.83 5.33
C ASN A 181 0.08 18.77 4.40
N VAL A 182 -0.90 19.15 3.58
CA VAL A 182 -1.51 18.26 2.58
C VAL A 182 -1.59 18.89 1.21
N TRP A 183 -1.53 18.03 0.20
CA TRP A 183 -1.86 18.34 -1.18
C TRP A 183 -3.24 17.78 -1.52
N LEU A 184 -4.04 18.61 -2.15
CA LEU A 184 -5.38 18.30 -2.60
C LEU A 184 -5.47 18.55 -4.11
N SER A 185 -6.07 17.63 -4.86
CA SER A 185 -6.52 17.93 -6.22
C SER A 185 -7.97 18.40 -6.19
N THR A 186 -8.33 19.31 -7.09
CA THR A 186 -9.70 19.81 -7.23
C THR A 186 -10.34 19.25 -8.49
N SER A 187 -11.45 18.54 -8.33
CA SER A 187 -12.22 18.00 -9.45
C SER A 187 -13.00 19.10 -10.18
N ALA A 188 -12.89 19.15 -11.50
CA ALA A 188 -13.73 20.02 -12.35
C ALA A 188 -15.22 19.59 -12.38
N ASN A 189 -15.54 18.36 -11.95
CA ASN A 189 -16.92 17.89 -11.90
C ASN A 189 -17.66 18.47 -10.67
N ALA A 190 -18.47 19.50 -10.91
CA ALA A 190 -19.29 20.18 -9.90
C ALA A 190 -20.36 19.28 -9.23
N LYS A 191 -20.68 18.12 -9.80
CA LYS A 191 -21.64 17.16 -9.21
C LYS A 191 -21.02 16.29 -8.11
N ARG A 192 -19.70 16.34 -7.91
CA ARG A 192 -19.05 15.57 -6.84
C ARG A 192 -19.44 16.12 -5.48
N LYS A 193 -19.84 15.22 -4.57
CA LYS A 193 -20.13 15.57 -3.17
C LYS A 193 -18.93 16.21 -2.46
N TYR A 194 -17.72 15.74 -2.76
CA TYR A 194 -16.47 16.30 -2.26
C TYR A 194 -15.61 16.73 -3.46
N ALA A 195 -15.41 18.05 -3.59
CA ALA A 195 -14.67 18.62 -4.71
C ALA A 195 -13.18 18.25 -4.68
N HIS A 196 -12.63 18.13 -3.48
CA HIS A 196 -11.20 17.88 -3.26
C HIS A 196 -10.90 16.41 -2.96
N THR A 197 -9.75 15.96 -3.46
CA THR A 197 -9.19 14.62 -3.19
C THR A 197 -7.82 14.78 -2.55
N LEU A 198 -7.56 14.06 -1.45
CA LEU A 198 -6.28 14.05 -0.76
C LEU A 198 -5.23 13.28 -1.57
N GLU A 199 -4.20 13.99 -2.05
CA GLU A 199 -3.16 13.45 -2.92
C GLU A 199 -1.89 13.08 -2.16
N ALA A 200 -1.44 13.95 -1.27
CA ALA A 200 -0.23 13.76 -0.48
C ALA A 200 -0.33 14.37 0.91
N ILE A 201 0.46 13.86 1.83
CA ILE A 201 0.67 14.38 3.19
C ILE A 201 2.17 14.60 3.38
N GLN A 202 2.54 15.69 4.03
CA GLN A 202 3.89 15.93 4.54
C GLN A 202 3.81 16.00 6.07
N PRO A 203 4.10 14.89 6.77
CA PRO A 203 3.99 14.79 8.24
C PRO A 203 4.90 15.76 9.00
N ASP A 204 6.13 15.95 8.50
CA ASP A 204 7.11 16.91 8.99
C ASP A 204 7.31 17.98 7.91
N PRO A 205 7.13 19.30 8.20
CA PRO A 205 7.36 20.38 7.24
C PRO A 205 8.76 20.38 6.59
N HIS A 206 9.76 19.79 7.24
CA HIS A 206 11.11 19.63 6.70
C HIS A 206 11.36 18.23 6.12
N GLY A 207 10.37 17.34 6.21
CA GLY A 207 10.39 15.98 5.70
C GLY A 207 9.85 15.86 4.26
N PRO A 208 9.89 14.63 3.72
CA PRO A 208 9.40 14.35 2.38
C PRO A 208 7.87 14.43 2.29
N TRP A 209 7.38 14.77 1.10
CA TRP A 209 6.00 14.50 0.72
C TRP A 209 5.77 13.00 0.55
N VAL A 210 4.63 12.52 1.04
CA VAL A 210 4.18 11.14 0.90
C VAL A 210 2.86 11.13 0.14
N GLY A 211 2.86 10.58 -1.08
CA GLY A 211 1.65 10.37 -1.85
C GLY A 211 0.77 9.30 -1.20
N VAL A 212 -0.50 9.64 -0.96
CA VAL A 212 -1.44 8.78 -0.25
C VAL A 212 -2.53 8.24 -1.16
N HIS A 213 -2.65 8.76 -2.38
CA HIS A 213 -3.62 8.30 -3.36
C HIS A 213 -3.22 6.95 -3.96
N SER A 214 -3.55 5.86 -3.28
CA SER A 214 -3.11 4.51 -3.68
C SER A 214 -3.65 4.09 -5.05
N ALA A 215 -4.85 4.52 -5.42
CA ALA A 215 -5.44 4.24 -6.72
C ALA A 215 -4.71 4.91 -7.90
N SER A 216 -3.86 5.91 -7.64
CA SER A 216 -3.06 6.56 -8.71
C SER A 216 -1.90 5.69 -9.19
N ALA A 217 -1.51 4.65 -8.43
CA ALA A 217 -0.38 3.78 -8.76
C ALA A 217 -0.53 3.10 -10.14
N ASN A 218 -1.74 2.62 -10.47
CA ASN A 218 -1.99 2.02 -11.78
C ASN A 218 -1.81 3.05 -12.91
N GLY A 219 -2.32 4.28 -12.73
CA GLY A 219 -2.13 5.36 -13.70
C GLY A 219 -0.65 5.73 -13.89
N ILE A 220 0.12 5.77 -12.80
CA ILE A 220 1.57 6.02 -12.83
C ILE A 220 2.29 4.92 -13.62
N VAL A 221 2.01 3.64 -13.35
CA VAL A 221 2.62 2.53 -14.08
C VAL A 221 2.21 2.54 -15.55
N HIS A 222 0.94 2.81 -15.84
CA HIS A 222 0.47 2.93 -17.22
C HIS A 222 1.24 4.00 -17.98
N GLU A 223 1.43 5.19 -17.39
CA GLU A 223 2.20 6.27 -18.00
C GLU A 223 3.68 5.87 -18.20
N MET A 224 4.30 5.20 -17.21
CA MET A 224 5.65 4.66 -17.34
C MET A 224 5.79 3.65 -18.48
N LEU A 225 4.78 2.78 -18.66
CA LEU A 225 4.74 1.81 -19.76
C LEU A 225 4.53 2.50 -21.11
N GLN A 226 3.64 3.49 -21.21
CA GLN A 226 3.47 4.27 -22.44
C GLN A 226 4.75 5.00 -22.85
N GLN A 227 5.49 5.53 -21.86
CA GLN A 227 6.77 6.20 -22.06
C GLN A 227 7.97 5.24 -22.15
N GLN A 228 7.77 3.93 -22.04
CA GLN A 228 8.83 2.90 -22.07
C GLN A 228 9.97 3.15 -21.06
N LEU A 229 9.65 3.70 -19.87
CA LEU A 229 10.64 4.05 -18.84
C LEU A 229 11.18 2.83 -18.07
N LEU A 230 10.50 1.68 -18.19
CA LEU A 230 10.79 0.48 -17.42
C LEU A 230 11.58 -0.49 -18.29
N ALA A 231 12.89 -0.26 -18.39
CA ALA A 231 13.79 -1.06 -19.22
C ALA A 231 13.67 -2.57 -18.96
N ASP A 232 13.50 -2.97 -17.69
CA ASP A 232 13.33 -4.37 -17.29
C ASP A 232 12.07 -5.03 -17.86
N LEU A 233 11.08 -4.26 -18.34
CA LEU A 233 9.84 -4.79 -18.89
C LEU A 233 9.83 -4.82 -20.41
N LEU A 234 10.81 -4.18 -21.08
CA LEU A 234 10.91 -4.16 -22.53
C LEU A 234 11.49 -5.49 -23.07
N PRO A 235 11.16 -5.84 -24.34
CA PRO A 235 10.20 -5.19 -25.22
C PRO A 235 8.76 -5.68 -25.01
N TYR A 236 7.78 -4.84 -25.33
CA TYR A 236 6.36 -5.21 -25.52
C TYR A 236 5.75 -4.40 -26.66
N ALA A 237 4.79 -4.99 -27.35
CA ALA A 237 4.06 -4.41 -28.48
C ALA A 237 2.68 -3.88 -28.11
N GLY A 238 2.12 -4.33 -26.98
CA GLY A 238 0.77 -3.97 -26.54
C GLY A 238 0.63 -3.93 -25.02
N ILE A 239 -0.32 -3.13 -24.54
CA ILE A 239 -0.67 -3.00 -23.12
C ILE A 239 -2.18 -3.21 -23.00
N ARG A 240 -2.60 -4.25 -22.29
CA ARG A 240 -4.00 -4.46 -21.88
C ARG A 240 -4.13 -4.21 -20.39
N GLN A 241 -5.26 -3.64 -19.95
CA GLN A 241 -5.53 -3.30 -18.55
C GLN A 241 -6.65 -4.14 -17.96
N GLU A 242 -6.65 -4.35 -16.64
CA GLU A 242 -7.76 -4.95 -15.87
C GLU A 242 -8.22 -6.32 -16.38
N VAL A 243 -7.26 -7.15 -16.79
CA VAL A 243 -7.48 -8.44 -17.45
C VAL A 243 -7.81 -9.51 -16.41
N LYS A 244 -8.91 -10.23 -16.60
CA LYS A 244 -9.27 -11.36 -15.71
C LYS A 244 -8.24 -12.49 -15.83
N TYR A 245 -7.82 -13.03 -14.69
CA TYR A 245 -6.86 -14.13 -14.61
C TYR A 245 -7.06 -14.94 -13.31
N GLY A 246 -6.23 -15.96 -13.11
CA GLY A 246 -6.29 -16.84 -11.95
C GLY A 246 -7.44 -17.85 -12.01
N GLU A 247 -7.50 -18.73 -11.01
CA GLU A 247 -8.47 -19.82 -10.98
C GLU A 247 -9.92 -19.30 -11.00
N GLY A 248 -10.69 -19.74 -12.00
CA GLY A 248 -12.08 -19.33 -12.19
C GLY A 248 -12.28 -17.83 -12.49
N GLY A 249 -11.23 -17.09 -12.88
CA GLY A 249 -11.32 -15.67 -13.23
C GLY A 249 -11.69 -14.76 -12.05
N LYS A 250 -11.36 -15.18 -10.82
CA LYS A 250 -11.66 -14.46 -9.57
C LYS A 250 -10.76 -13.26 -9.32
N SER A 251 -9.65 -13.16 -10.05
CA SER A 251 -8.69 -12.06 -9.96
C SER A 251 -8.65 -11.27 -11.27
N ARG A 252 -8.20 -10.02 -11.18
CA ARG A 252 -7.89 -9.17 -12.34
C ARG A 252 -6.50 -8.62 -12.14
N VAL A 253 -5.64 -8.82 -13.12
CA VAL A 253 -4.30 -8.25 -13.12
C VAL A 253 -4.38 -6.84 -13.68
N ASP A 254 -3.59 -5.93 -13.12
CA ASP A 254 -3.62 -4.52 -13.50
C ASP A 254 -3.22 -4.33 -14.97
N PHE A 255 -2.20 -5.06 -15.45
CA PHE A 255 -1.78 -5.05 -16.85
C PHE A 255 -1.38 -6.43 -17.39
N VAL A 256 -1.55 -6.61 -18.69
CA VAL A 256 -0.86 -7.65 -19.48
C VAL A 256 -0.10 -6.96 -20.60
N LEU A 257 1.21 -7.16 -20.64
CA LEU A 257 2.08 -6.70 -21.72
C LEU A 257 2.20 -7.80 -22.76
N GLU A 258 1.96 -7.47 -24.02
CA GLU A 258 2.05 -8.40 -25.14
C GLU A 258 3.47 -8.37 -25.68
N THR A 259 4.18 -9.49 -25.62
CA THR A 259 5.58 -9.56 -26.04
C THR A 259 5.69 -9.77 -27.55
N PRO A 260 6.78 -9.32 -28.21
CA PRO A 260 6.91 -9.40 -29.67
C PRO A 260 6.88 -10.83 -30.24
N ASP A 261 7.20 -11.83 -29.43
CA ASP A 261 7.13 -13.26 -29.76
C ASP A 261 5.73 -13.88 -29.61
N GLY A 262 4.70 -13.06 -29.31
CA GLY A 262 3.33 -13.49 -29.13
C GLY A 262 3.00 -13.97 -27.71
N GLY A 263 3.95 -13.84 -26.77
CA GLY A 263 3.74 -14.14 -25.36
C GLY A 263 2.99 -13.05 -24.58
N SER A 264 2.91 -13.24 -23.26
CA SER A 264 2.25 -12.30 -22.36
C SER A 264 2.97 -12.22 -21.02
N MET A 265 3.14 -10.99 -20.53
CA MET A 265 3.68 -10.69 -19.22
C MET A 265 2.62 -10.04 -18.34
N TYR A 266 2.28 -10.71 -17.25
CA TYR A 266 1.27 -10.28 -16.29
C TYR A 266 1.89 -9.34 -15.27
N VAL A 267 1.37 -8.13 -15.12
CA VAL A 267 1.95 -7.09 -14.28
C VAL A 267 0.92 -6.64 -13.25
N GLU A 268 1.19 -6.95 -11.98
CA GLU A 268 0.39 -6.55 -10.83
C GLU A 268 1.05 -5.35 -10.13
N VAL A 269 0.28 -4.30 -9.91
CA VAL A 269 0.72 -3.06 -9.28
C VAL A 269 0.26 -2.99 -7.83
N LYS A 270 1.15 -2.45 -6.98
CA LYS A 270 0.89 -2.19 -5.57
C LYS A 270 1.44 -0.81 -5.22
N SER A 271 0.80 -0.13 -4.26
CA SER A 271 1.33 1.11 -3.69
C SER A 271 2.02 0.79 -2.38
N GLY A 272 3.33 1.01 -2.29
CA GLY A 272 4.11 0.84 -1.06
C GLY A 272 3.90 2.00 -0.09
N GLY A 273 3.74 1.68 1.20
CA GLY A 273 3.65 2.66 2.27
C GLY A 273 5.00 2.89 2.96
N ALA A 274 5.13 3.98 3.71
CA ALA A 274 6.32 4.21 4.54
C ALA A 274 6.41 3.19 5.68
N SER A 275 7.62 2.72 6.01
CA SER A 275 7.84 2.00 7.27
C SER A 275 7.69 2.94 8.47
N GLU A 276 7.02 2.45 9.52
CA GLU A 276 6.92 3.13 10.82
C GLU A 276 8.24 3.08 11.62
N HIS A 277 9.09 2.09 11.35
CA HIS A 277 10.22 1.74 12.21
C HIS A 277 11.58 1.89 11.53
N ALA A 278 11.62 1.97 10.19
CA ALA A 278 12.85 2.11 9.43
C ALA A 278 12.76 3.31 8.49
N PRO A 279 13.54 4.38 8.74
CA PRO A 279 13.56 5.54 7.85
C PRO A 279 14.03 5.09 6.45
N LYS A 280 13.43 5.65 5.39
CA LYS A 280 13.77 5.41 3.97
C LYS A 280 13.52 3.97 3.46
N ILE A 281 12.72 3.17 4.15
CA ILE A 281 12.24 1.88 3.65
C ILE A 281 10.73 1.99 3.41
N ALA A 282 10.28 1.56 2.24
CA ALA A 282 8.88 1.37 1.93
C ALA A 282 8.48 -0.10 2.16
N LEU A 283 7.29 -0.33 2.69
CA LEU A 283 6.77 -1.65 3.02
C LEU A 283 5.37 -1.85 2.44
N PHE A 284 5.03 -3.10 2.14
CA PHE A 284 3.66 -3.49 1.77
C PHE A 284 3.37 -4.92 2.23
N PRO A 285 2.16 -5.23 2.75
CA PRO A 285 1.04 -4.30 2.97
C PRO A 285 1.14 -3.56 4.31
N ASP A 286 0.23 -2.63 4.56
CA ASP A 286 0.07 -1.92 5.84
C ASP A 286 -0.91 -2.61 6.81
N THR A 287 -1.61 -3.64 6.34
CA THR A 287 -2.50 -4.54 7.09
C THR A 287 -2.64 -5.88 6.37
N VAL A 288 -3.10 -6.92 7.05
CA VAL A 288 -3.41 -8.23 6.43
C VAL A 288 -4.33 -8.06 5.21
N SER A 289 -3.98 -8.73 4.09
CA SER A 289 -4.73 -8.63 2.84
C SER A 289 -4.82 -9.97 2.10
N ASP A 290 -5.89 -10.72 2.34
CA ASP A 290 -6.19 -11.98 1.63
C ASP A 290 -6.29 -11.79 0.12
N ARG A 291 -6.74 -10.60 -0.31
CA ARG A 291 -6.74 -10.22 -1.72
C ARG A 291 -5.31 -10.17 -2.25
N ALA A 292 -4.40 -9.46 -1.59
CA ALA A 292 -3.01 -9.38 -2.07
C ALA A 292 -2.35 -10.76 -2.08
N GLN A 293 -2.56 -11.57 -1.04
CA GLN A 293 -2.06 -12.94 -0.98
C GLN A 293 -2.56 -13.81 -2.13
N ARG A 294 -3.87 -13.72 -2.48
CA ARG A 294 -4.44 -14.47 -3.62
C ARG A 294 -3.77 -14.06 -4.94
N HIS A 295 -3.61 -12.77 -5.21
CA HIS A 295 -2.98 -12.31 -6.44
C HIS A 295 -1.53 -12.81 -6.56
N VAL A 296 -0.78 -12.89 -5.46
CA VAL A 296 0.58 -13.49 -5.48
C VAL A 296 0.53 -14.96 -5.92
N ARG A 297 -0.39 -15.75 -5.35
CA ARG A 297 -0.57 -17.16 -5.76
C ARG A 297 -1.00 -17.29 -7.21
N ASP A 298 -1.88 -16.42 -7.70
CA ASP A 298 -2.31 -16.43 -9.10
C ASP A 298 -1.12 -16.13 -10.04
N LEU A 299 -0.23 -15.19 -9.68
CA LEU A 299 0.98 -14.89 -10.45
C LEU A 299 1.98 -16.06 -10.41
N MET A 300 2.14 -16.74 -9.28
CA MET A 300 2.92 -17.97 -9.20
C MET A 300 2.37 -19.04 -10.15
N GLY A 301 1.04 -19.15 -10.26
CA GLY A 301 0.37 -20.04 -11.22
C GLY A 301 0.71 -19.70 -12.68
N ILE A 302 0.79 -18.40 -13.03
CA ILE A 302 1.23 -17.97 -14.37
C ILE A 302 2.66 -18.44 -14.65
N VAL A 303 3.58 -18.23 -13.71
CA VAL A 303 4.99 -18.62 -13.90
C VAL A 303 5.16 -20.14 -13.93
N ALA A 304 4.44 -20.88 -13.08
CA ALA A 304 4.44 -22.34 -13.10
C ALA A 304 3.94 -22.92 -14.43
N ALA A 305 3.06 -22.21 -15.13
CA ALA A 305 2.59 -22.56 -16.47
C ALA A 305 3.54 -22.12 -17.60
N GLY A 306 4.73 -21.60 -17.29
CA GLY A 306 5.72 -21.11 -18.26
C GLY A 306 5.51 -19.66 -18.71
N GLY A 307 4.56 -18.93 -18.12
CA GLY A 307 4.31 -17.53 -18.40
C GLY A 307 5.25 -16.57 -17.66
N GLN A 308 5.11 -15.27 -17.93
CA GLN A 308 5.88 -14.22 -17.26
C GLN A 308 4.98 -13.42 -16.31
N ALA A 309 5.47 -13.16 -15.10
CA ALA A 309 4.76 -12.34 -14.12
C ALA A 309 5.69 -11.34 -13.43
N VAL A 310 5.16 -10.16 -13.12
CA VAL A 310 5.87 -9.08 -12.46
C VAL A 310 4.97 -8.45 -11.39
N MET A 311 5.53 -8.20 -10.22
CA MET A 311 4.96 -7.37 -9.18
C MET A 311 5.68 -6.01 -9.18
N VAL A 312 4.94 -4.94 -9.35
CA VAL A 312 5.45 -3.56 -9.40
C VAL A 312 4.97 -2.79 -8.18
N PHE A 313 5.90 -2.32 -7.36
CA PHE A 313 5.60 -1.52 -6.17
C PHE A 313 5.91 -0.05 -6.43
N ILE A 314 4.88 0.80 -6.51
CA ILE A 314 5.03 2.25 -6.61
C ILE A 314 5.22 2.85 -5.23
N ILE A 315 6.32 3.58 -5.04
CA ILE A 315 6.67 4.29 -3.82
C ILE A 315 6.57 5.78 -4.08
N GLN A 316 5.45 6.38 -3.69
CA GLN A 316 5.24 7.84 -3.76
C GLN A 316 5.89 8.55 -2.55
N ARG A 317 7.16 8.27 -2.32
CA ARG A 317 7.99 8.84 -1.25
C ARG A 317 9.45 8.81 -1.71
N GLY A 318 9.91 9.91 -2.29
CA GLY A 318 11.15 9.95 -3.07
C GLY A 318 12.43 9.61 -2.30
N ASP A 319 12.44 9.78 -0.98
CA ASP A 319 13.57 9.46 -0.08
C ASP A 319 13.69 7.97 0.26
N CYS A 320 12.68 7.15 -0.03
CA CYS A 320 12.72 5.71 0.21
C CYS A 320 13.55 5.01 -0.88
N ALA A 321 14.79 4.62 -0.55
CA ALA A 321 15.68 3.91 -1.47
C ALA A 321 15.43 2.39 -1.50
N TYR A 322 14.71 1.86 -0.52
CA TYR A 322 14.51 0.42 -0.34
C TYR A 322 13.03 0.06 -0.22
N PHE A 323 12.72 -1.17 -0.60
CA PHE A 323 11.40 -1.77 -0.49
C PHE A 323 11.49 -3.18 0.10
N GLY A 324 10.50 -3.61 0.89
CA GLY A 324 10.33 -5.01 1.27
C GLY A 324 8.88 -5.37 1.56
N PRO A 325 8.52 -6.66 1.52
CA PRO A 325 7.23 -7.09 2.05
C PRO A 325 7.17 -6.87 3.57
N CYS A 326 6.03 -6.42 4.08
CA CYS A 326 5.86 -6.17 5.51
C CYS A 326 5.47 -7.43 6.27
N HIS A 327 6.47 -8.19 6.74
CA HIS A 327 6.24 -9.41 7.51
C HIS A 327 5.50 -9.14 8.82
N ALA A 328 5.77 -8.01 9.47
CA ALA A 328 5.10 -7.63 10.72
C ALA A 328 3.58 -7.42 10.57
N LYS A 329 3.11 -6.93 9.43
CA LYS A 329 1.68 -6.67 9.19
C LYS A 329 0.97 -7.86 8.53
N ASP A 330 1.63 -8.56 7.61
CA ASP A 330 1.10 -9.76 6.96
C ASP A 330 2.23 -10.79 6.72
N PRO A 331 2.49 -11.68 7.70
CA PRO A 331 3.52 -12.70 7.59
C PRO A 331 3.30 -13.67 6.43
N THR A 332 2.04 -13.95 6.10
CA THR A 332 1.66 -14.85 5.00
C THR A 332 2.00 -14.21 3.66
N TYR A 333 1.63 -12.94 3.46
CA TYR A 333 1.99 -12.20 2.27
C TYR A 333 3.51 -12.15 2.08
N GLY A 334 4.26 -11.84 3.14
CA GLY A 334 5.72 -11.79 3.05
C GLY A 334 6.36 -13.11 2.64
N LYS A 335 5.87 -14.24 3.17
CA LYS A 335 6.31 -15.58 2.74
C LYS A 335 5.99 -15.84 1.27
N LEU A 336 4.77 -15.52 0.84
CA LEU A 336 4.33 -15.72 -0.54
C LEU A 336 5.15 -14.90 -1.55
N VAL A 337 5.53 -13.66 -1.20
CA VAL A 337 6.36 -12.84 -2.11
C VAL A 337 7.78 -13.43 -2.25
N ILE A 338 8.36 -13.95 -1.18
CA ILE A 338 9.65 -14.65 -1.24
C ILE A 338 9.54 -15.90 -2.13
N GLU A 339 8.49 -16.70 -1.93
CA GLU A 339 8.23 -17.91 -2.71
C GLU A 339 8.01 -17.59 -4.19
N ALA A 340 7.18 -16.58 -4.49
CA ALA A 340 6.92 -16.11 -5.84
C ALA A 340 8.20 -15.66 -6.55
N ALA A 341 9.05 -14.90 -5.86
CA ALA A 341 10.34 -14.49 -6.41
C ALA A 341 11.26 -15.70 -6.70
N ALA A 342 11.31 -16.67 -5.79
CA ALA A 342 12.07 -17.91 -6.01
C ALA A 342 11.56 -18.74 -7.19
N MET A 343 10.25 -18.67 -7.49
CA MET A 343 9.65 -19.31 -8.66
C MET A 343 9.88 -18.56 -9.98
N GLY A 344 10.34 -17.30 -9.94
CA GLY A 344 10.58 -16.48 -11.12
C GLY A 344 9.59 -15.34 -11.35
N VAL A 345 8.66 -15.08 -10.43
CA VAL A 345 7.88 -13.82 -10.45
C VAL A 345 8.83 -12.68 -10.16
N ARG A 346 8.98 -11.74 -11.09
CA ARG A 346 9.89 -10.60 -10.91
C ARG A 346 9.27 -9.60 -9.94
N VAL A 347 10.08 -9.07 -9.02
CA VAL A 347 9.64 -8.07 -8.05
C VAL A 347 10.45 -6.80 -8.26
N ILE A 348 9.78 -5.72 -8.66
CA ILE A 348 10.41 -4.41 -8.86
C ILE A 348 9.72 -3.35 -8.02
N ALA A 349 10.50 -2.40 -7.54
CA ALA A 349 10.01 -1.26 -6.77
C ALA A 349 10.48 0.03 -7.44
N LEU A 350 9.56 0.99 -7.62
CA LEU A 350 9.79 2.21 -8.38
C LEU A 350 9.53 3.42 -7.50
N ARG A 351 10.53 4.29 -7.41
CA ARG A 351 10.48 5.49 -6.56
C ARG A 351 9.95 6.66 -7.35
N CYS A 352 9.04 7.39 -6.73
CA CYS A 352 8.45 8.58 -7.28
C CYS A 352 8.65 9.76 -6.32
N GLY A 353 9.12 10.87 -6.88
CA GLY A 353 9.17 12.17 -6.22
C GLY A 353 7.87 12.93 -6.42
N LEU A 354 7.48 13.67 -5.40
CA LEU A 354 6.39 14.62 -5.47
C LEU A 354 7.00 16.02 -5.52
N GLU A 355 6.76 16.72 -6.62
CA GLU A 355 7.22 18.08 -6.86
C GLU A 355 5.99 18.93 -7.18
N GLY A 356 5.92 20.15 -6.67
CA GLY A 356 4.75 20.98 -6.91
C GLY A 356 4.86 22.34 -6.28
N ASP A 357 4.15 23.27 -6.91
CA ASP A 357 3.98 24.62 -6.42
C ASP A 357 2.48 24.93 -6.36
N ALA A 358 1.98 25.07 -5.14
CA ALA A 358 0.59 25.39 -4.88
C ALA A 358 0.22 26.78 -5.42
N ALA A 359 1.16 27.72 -5.49
CA ALA A 359 0.90 29.06 -6.04
C ALA A 359 0.56 28.99 -7.53
N ASN A 360 1.14 28.04 -8.25
CA ASN A 360 0.87 27.78 -9.66
C ASN A 360 -0.23 26.73 -9.88
N GLY A 361 -0.84 26.20 -8.81
CA GLY A 361 -1.89 25.19 -8.88
C GLY A 361 -1.47 23.90 -9.56
N ARG A 362 -0.17 23.56 -9.55
CA ARG A 362 0.40 22.42 -10.29
C ARG A 362 1.28 21.57 -9.40
N GLY A 363 0.96 20.28 -9.36
CA GLY A 363 1.82 19.23 -8.82
C GLY A 363 2.17 18.20 -9.89
N ILE A 364 3.28 17.50 -9.69
CA ILE A 364 3.71 16.40 -10.53
C ILE A 364 4.22 15.26 -9.66
N VAL A 365 4.06 14.05 -10.19
CA VAL A 365 4.77 12.87 -9.72
C VAL A 365 5.83 12.54 -10.75
N ARG A 366 7.09 12.50 -10.34
CA ARG A 366 8.24 12.20 -11.19
C ARG A 366 8.84 10.86 -10.82
N TYR A 367 9.05 9.99 -11.80
CA TYR A 367 9.86 8.80 -11.64
C TYR A 367 11.32 9.18 -11.35
N ILE A 368 11.84 8.72 -10.22
CA ILE A 368 13.22 8.96 -9.78
C ILE A 368 14.13 7.81 -10.20
N GLY A 369 13.62 6.59 -10.23
CA GLY A 369 14.40 5.39 -10.48
C GLY A 369 13.93 4.19 -9.65
N PRO A 370 14.61 3.05 -9.77
CA PRO A 370 14.29 1.86 -8.98
C PRO A 370 14.65 2.05 -7.50
N ALA A 371 13.90 1.38 -6.62
CA ALA A 371 14.28 1.09 -5.24
C ALA A 371 14.87 -0.32 -5.17
N GLN A 372 15.81 -0.52 -4.25
CA GLN A 372 16.35 -1.84 -3.97
C GLN A 372 15.30 -2.70 -3.25
N VAL A 373 14.96 -3.84 -3.83
CA VAL A 373 14.02 -4.81 -3.23
C VAL A 373 14.77 -5.70 -2.26
N MET A 374 14.27 -5.78 -1.03
CA MET A 374 14.80 -6.59 0.06
C MET A 374 13.73 -7.61 0.45
N LEU A 375 13.85 -8.82 -0.10
CA LEU A 375 12.89 -9.91 0.15
C LEU A 375 13.09 -10.55 1.53
N GLN A 376 14.32 -10.57 2.02
CA GLN A 376 14.71 -11.24 3.27
C GLN A 376 15.25 -10.22 4.28
N HIS A 377 14.38 -9.38 4.83
CA HIS A 377 14.70 -8.64 6.05
C HIS A 377 13.56 -8.76 7.05
N GLY A 378 13.91 -9.13 8.28
CA GLY A 378 12.99 -9.19 9.42
C GLY A 378 12.62 -7.80 9.92
N LEU A 379 11.93 -7.02 9.08
CA LEU A 379 11.31 -5.74 9.43
C LEU A 379 9.80 -5.90 9.68
#